data_AF-A0A5C3EBY0-F1
#
_entry.id   AF-A0A5C3EBY0-F1
#
_cell.length_a   1.000
_cell.length_b   1.000
_cell.length_c   1.000
_cell.angle_alpha   90.00
_cell.angle_beta   90.00
_cell.angle_gamma   90.00
#
_symmetry.space_group_name_H-M   'P 1'
#
loop_
_entity.id
_entity.type
_entity.pdbx_description
1 polymer ?
#
loop_
_entity_poly.entity_id
_entity_poly.type
_entity_poly.pdbx_seq_one_letter_code
_entity_poly.pdbx_strand_id
1 'polypeptide(L)'
;MLLLAYLRLGILAFTAVSLSLAADRMDSHHLYIHGRPRQVVTYDELSRGSFHPDTGLHPLTLGDGLLLYQAHKTRVFHKGIPIHFRHSDRGYNLDKLQRGFADFGEIHLLEDPKDPSKTLTISKDANEQVVTRQAERAVHDHAVQIRTVQQKYGDLAAITAYGFKFDPVPKKKWLLFTKTRPVPEWEDVRNAVPVPRDMPIEDARARIDAQRFLKFSASDDGSAFGIRLLKDGTQQVQHFASELAVFLPH
;
A
#
# COMPACT_ATOMS: atom_id res chain seq x y z
N MET A 1 -47.49 -0.04 55.25
CA MET A 1 -47.00 0.80 56.37
C MET A 1 -45.59 0.35 56.72
N LEU A 2 -44.68 1.33 56.84
CA LEU A 2 -43.26 1.25 57.25
C LEU A 2 -42.29 0.50 56.30
N LEU A 3 -41.42 1.24 55.60
CA LEU A 3 -40.09 1.74 56.00
C LEU A 3 -39.03 0.64 56.06
N LEU A 4 -38.03 0.70 55.18
CA LEU A 4 -36.64 0.90 55.59
C LEU A 4 -35.75 1.19 54.38
N ALA A 5 -35.14 2.37 54.42
CA ALA A 5 -34.08 2.81 53.53
C ALA A 5 -32.77 2.10 53.87
N TYR A 6 -31.95 1.79 52.85
CA TYR A 6 -30.51 1.70 53.05
C TYR A 6 -29.77 2.35 51.89
N LEU A 7 -29.23 3.52 52.22
CA LEU A 7 -28.21 4.28 51.52
C LEU A 7 -26.86 3.56 51.71
N ARG A 8 -26.09 3.33 50.64
CA ARG A 8 -24.62 3.20 50.74
C ARG A 8 -23.94 3.93 49.60
N LEU A 9 -23.32 5.06 49.96
CA LEU A 9 -22.27 5.71 49.20
C LEU A 9 -21.11 4.73 48.99
N GLY A 10 -20.66 4.60 47.75
CA GLY A 10 -19.36 4.06 47.38
C GLY A 10 -18.59 5.11 46.60
N ILE A 11 -17.83 5.94 47.31
CA ILE A 11 -16.76 6.77 46.74
C ILE A 11 -15.59 5.82 46.49
N LEU A 12 -15.14 5.69 45.24
CA LEU A 12 -13.86 5.08 44.93
C LEU A 12 -13.05 6.02 44.05
N ALA A 13 -11.82 6.22 44.52
CA ALA A 13 -10.91 7.28 44.19
C ALA A 13 -10.36 7.16 42.77
N PHE A 14 -10.24 8.32 42.12
CA PHE A 14 -9.31 8.53 41.01
C PHE A 14 -7.88 8.38 41.52
N THR A 15 -7.24 7.26 41.23
CA THR A 15 -5.77 7.16 41.29
C THR A 15 -5.22 7.60 39.94
N ALA A 16 -4.77 8.86 39.88
CA ALA A 16 -3.89 9.33 38.83
C ALA A 16 -2.57 8.55 38.95
N VAL A 17 -2.32 7.65 38.01
CA VAL A 17 -1.00 7.03 37.86
C VAL A 17 -0.13 8.04 37.13
N SER A 18 0.68 8.76 37.90
CA SER A 18 1.81 9.54 37.38
C SER A 18 2.86 8.56 36.86
N LEU A 19 2.81 8.24 35.56
CA LEU A 19 3.91 7.56 34.88
C LEU A 19 5.02 8.60 34.61
N SER A 20 5.85 8.82 35.64
CA SER A 20 7.23 9.24 35.45
C SER A 20 7.96 8.03 34.89
N LEU A 21 8.19 8.01 33.58
CA LEU A 21 9.25 7.16 33.02
C LEU A 21 10.36 8.07 32.52
N ALA A 22 11.53 7.79 33.09
CA ALA A 22 12.82 8.32 32.76
C ALA A 22 13.02 8.46 31.25
N ALA A 23 13.56 9.61 30.87
CA ALA A 23 14.30 9.79 29.64
C ALA A 23 15.53 8.88 29.72
N ASP A 24 15.35 7.60 29.39
CA ASP A 24 16.47 6.72 29.14
C ASP A 24 16.96 7.01 27.72
N ARG A 25 18.18 7.50 27.68
CA ARG A 25 18.86 8.06 26.54
C ARG A 25 19.40 6.88 25.73
N MET A 26 18.54 6.24 24.94
CA MET A 26 18.99 5.24 23.98
C MET A 26 19.64 5.95 22.80
N ASP A 27 20.95 5.71 22.64
CA ASP A 27 21.76 6.06 21.49
C ASP A 27 21.21 5.37 20.22
N SER A 28 20.18 5.96 19.64
CA SER A 28 19.82 5.74 18.25
C SER A 28 20.93 6.37 17.40
N HIS A 29 21.87 5.55 16.92
CA HIS A 29 22.79 5.90 15.84
C HIS A 29 22.01 6.17 14.54
N HIS A 30 21.22 7.24 14.54
CA HIS A 30 20.71 7.83 13.32
C HIS A 30 21.93 8.40 12.57
N LEU A 31 22.07 8.01 11.30
CA LEU A 31 23.07 8.58 10.40
C LEU A 31 22.74 10.07 10.20
N TYR A 32 23.29 10.94 11.05
CA TYR A 32 23.19 12.38 10.92
C TYR A 32 24.22 12.86 9.88
N ILE A 33 23.73 13.48 8.82
CA ILE A 33 24.54 14.37 7.97
C ILE A 33 24.10 15.79 8.33
N HIS A 34 24.99 16.56 8.97
CA HIS A 34 24.77 17.97 9.34
C HIS A 34 23.54 18.28 10.21
N GLY A 35 23.27 17.48 11.26
CA GLY A 35 22.29 17.84 12.30
C GLY A 35 20.82 17.83 11.86
N ARG A 36 20.51 17.31 10.68
CA ARG A 36 19.13 16.99 10.27
C ARG A 36 18.98 15.47 10.11
N PRO A 37 17.82 14.90 10.50
CA PRO A 37 17.56 13.50 10.23
C PRO A 37 17.63 13.27 8.73
N ARG A 38 18.41 12.27 8.33
CA ARG A 38 18.64 11.93 6.94
C ARG A 38 17.34 11.41 6.32
N GLN A 39 16.75 12.18 5.41
CA GLN A 39 15.46 11.82 4.79
C GLN A 39 15.59 10.87 3.58
N VAL A 40 16.81 10.65 3.07
CA VAL A 40 17.04 9.89 1.83
C VAL A 40 18.23 8.94 1.97
N VAL A 41 18.10 7.72 1.46
CA VAL A 41 19.15 6.69 1.40
C VAL A 41 19.31 6.20 -0.04
N THR A 42 20.54 5.91 -0.47
CA THR A 42 20.85 5.52 -1.85
C THR A 42 20.79 4.00 -2.04
N TYR A 43 20.67 3.56 -3.30
CA TYR A 43 20.75 2.14 -3.64
C TYR A 43 22.07 1.50 -3.20
N ASP A 44 23.19 2.18 -3.43
CA ASP A 44 24.52 1.64 -3.12
C ASP A 44 24.73 1.45 -1.61
N GLU A 45 24.06 2.24 -0.77
CA GLU A 45 24.07 2.03 0.67
C GLU A 45 23.18 0.85 1.07
N LEU A 46 21.97 0.77 0.51
CA LEU A 46 21.05 -0.32 0.83
C LEU A 46 21.59 -1.68 0.38
N SER A 47 22.13 -1.75 -0.84
CA SER A 47 22.75 -2.97 -1.40
C SER A 47 23.95 -3.45 -0.61
N ARG A 48 24.64 -2.57 0.12
CA ARG A 48 25.72 -2.91 1.05
C ARG A 48 25.24 -3.27 2.46
N GLY A 49 23.93 -3.34 2.68
CA GLY A 49 23.35 -3.70 3.98
C GLY A 49 23.27 -2.56 4.99
N SER A 50 23.41 -1.29 4.57
CA SER A 50 23.39 -0.15 5.49
C SER A 50 22.00 0.21 6.03
N PHE A 51 20.98 -0.60 5.77
CA PHE A 51 19.64 -0.36 6.29
C PHE A 51 19.53 -0.82 7.75
N HIS A 52 19.31 0.13 8.65
CA HIS A 52 19.14 -0.13 10.07
C HIS A 52 17.71 0.26 10.45
N PRO A 53 16.84 -0.68 10.85
CA PRO A 53 15.48 -0.37 11.25
C PRO A 53 15.45 0.57 12.46
N ASP A 54 14.51 1.51 12.44
CA ASP A 54 14.23 2.36 13.59
C ASP A 54 13.53 1.53 14.68
N THR A 55 14.22 1.31 15.80
CA THR A 55 13.72 0.52 16.92
C THR A 55 12.57 1.21 17.67
N GLY A 56 12.37 2.51 17.47
CA GLY A 56 11.23 3.26 18.01
C GLY A 56 9.95 3.12 17.19
N LEU A 57 10.02 2.58 15.98
CA LEU A 57 8.84 2.34 15.15
C LEU A 57 8.24 0.96 15.42
N HIS A 58 7.06 0.95 16.03
CA HIS A 58 6.28 -0.26 16.24
C HIS A 58 5.37 -0.58 15.03
N PRO A 59 5.17 -1.87 14.68
CA PRO A 59 4.22 -2.29 13.66
C PRO A 59 2.81 -1.77 13.96
N LEU A 60 2.09 -1.29 12.95
CA LEU A 60 0.65 -1.06 13.10
C LEU A 60 -0.04 -2.43 13.10
N THR A 61 -0.96 -2.65 14.03
CA THR A 61 -1.60 -3.96 14.19
C THR A 61 -2.79 -4.14 13.25
N LEU A 62 -3.29 -5.37 13.10
CA LEU A 62 -4.52 -5.65 12.33
C LEU A 62 -5.77 -4.93 12.90
N GLY A 63 -5.77 -4.57 14.19
CA GLY A 63 -6.80 -3.71 14.79
C GLY A 63 -6.75 -2.27 14.28
N ASP A 64 -5.60 -1.86 13.74
CA ASP A 64 -5.33 -0.53 13.21
C ASP A 64 -5.57 -0.45 11.69
N GLY A 65 -6.43 -1.30 11.13
CA GLY A 65 -6.61 -1.43 9.68
C GLY A 65 -6.80 -0.09 8.94
N LEU A 66 -7.49 0.87 9.55
CA LEU A 66 -7.61 2.23 9.01
C LEU A 66 -6.28 3.00 9.01
N LEU A 67 -5.50 2.95 10.10
CA LEU A 67 -4.20 3.61 10.19
C LEU A 67 -3.19 2.96 9.25
N LEU A 68 -3.16 1.63 9.17
CA LEU A 68 -2.32 0.90 8.24
C LEU A 68 -2.68 1.27 6.79
N TYR A 69 -3.97 1.33 6.46
CA TYR A 69 -4.42 1.82 5.17
C TYR A 69 -3.96 3.28 4.94
N GLN A 70 -4.16 4.20 5.86
CA GLN A 70 -3.77 5.61 5.69
C GLN A 70 -2.26 5.78 5.49
N ALA A 71 -1.44 5.00 6.20
CA ALA A 71 0.02 5.02 6.07
C ALA A 71 0.49 4.50 4.70
N HIS A 72 -0.28 3.60 4.07
CA HIS A 72 0.13 2.88 2.86
C HIS A 72 -0.81 3.01 1.66
N LYS A 73 -1.81 3.89 1.70
CA LYS A 73 -2.84 4.03 0.64
C LYS A 73 -2.28 4.41 -0.73
N THR A 74 -1.08 5.00 -0.78
CA THR A 74 -0.39 5.38 -2.01
C THR A 74 0.73 4.42 -2.40
N ARG A 75 0.81 3.26 -1.74
CA ARG A 75 1.83 2.24 -1.99
C ARG A 75 1.30 1.16 -2.91
N VAL A 76 2.24 0.53 -3.59
CA VAL A 76 2.04 -0.66 -4.41
C VAL A 76 2.73 -1.84 -3.74
N PHE A 77 2.23 -3.04 -4.02
CA PHE A 77 2.61 -4.25 -3.31
C PHE A 77 2.87 -5.41 -4.28
N HIS A 78 3.73 -6.33 -3.85
CA HIS A 78 3.86 -7.67 -4.41
C HIS A 78 3.62 -8.67 -3.28
N LYS A 79 2.62 -9.56 -3.44
CA LYS A 79 2.26 -10.58 -2.43
C LYS A 79 2.05 -10.02 -1.00
N GLY A 80 1.62 -8.77 -0.87
CA GLY A 80 1.40 -8.11 0.42
C GLY A 80 2.63 -7.38 0.99
N ILE A 81 3.76 -7.40 0.29
CA ILE A 81 4.99 -6.71 0.66
C ILE A 81 5.09 -5.41 -0.15
N PRO A 82 5.35 -4.24 0.48
CA PRO A 82 5.39 -2.98 -0.23
C PRO A 82 6.62 -2.89 -1.15
N ILE A 83 6.40 -2.35 -2.35
CA ILE A 83 7.48 -2.00 -3.29
C ILE A 83 7.75 -0.50 -3.18
N HIS A 84 9.02 -0.17 -2.99
CA HIS A 84 9.53 1.19 -2.94
C HIS A 84 10.26 1.50 -4.24
N PHE A 85 9.83 2.56 -4.89
CA PHE A 85 10.54 3.08 -6.02
C PHE A 85 11.45 4.23 -5.61
N ARG A 86 12.57 4.40 -6.32
CA ARG A 86 13.40 5.58 -6.23
C ARG A 86 12.55 6.84 -6.45
N HIS A 87 12.62 7.77 -5.49
CA HIS A 87 11.77 8.97 -5.45
C HIS A 87 12.37 10.11 -6.28
N SER A 88 13.70 10.21 -6.30
CA SER A 88 14.43 11.19 -7.09
C SER A 88 15.84 10.68 -7.42
N ASP A 89 16.61 11.48 -8.13
CA ASP A 89 18.05 11.32 -8.30
C ASP A 89 18.81 11.09 -6.97
N ARG A 90 18.23 11.49 -5.82
CA ARG A 90 18.84 11.34 -4.50
C ARG A 90 18.66 9.97 -3.84
N GLY A 91 17.71 9.15 -4.28
CA GLY A 91 17.46 7.81 -3.75
C GLY A 91 16.05 7.57 -3.20
N TYR A 92 15.95 6.79 -2.12
CA TYR A 92 14.71 6.37 -1.47
C TYR A 92 14.43 7.19 -0.23
N ASN A 93 13.16 7.53 0.00
CA ASN A 93 12.74 8.19 1.22
C ASN A 93 12.89 7.23 2.42
N LEU A 94 13.75 7.59 3.38
CA LEU A 94 14.10 6.72 4.50
C LEU A 94 12.91 6.46 5.42
N ASP A 95 12.17 7.50 5.82
CA ASP A 95 10.99 7.37 6.71
C ASP A 95 9.96 6.39 6.12
N LYS A 96 9.77 6.47 4.81
CA LYS A 96 8.91 5.57 4.05
C LYS A 96 9.39 4.13 4.11
N LEU A 97 10.69 3.87 3.96
CA LEU A 97 11.27 2.53 4.08
C LEU A 97 11.15 2.00 5.51
N GLN A 98 11.46 2.84 6.50
CA GLN A 98 11.39 2.49 7.92
C GLN A 98 9.98 2.08 8.34
N ARG A 99 8.97 2.89 7.99
CA ARG A 99 7.55 2.55 8.24
C ARG A 99 7.16 1.25 7.55
N GLY A 100 7.49 1.09 6.26
CA GLY A 100 7.19 -0.14 5.52
C GLY A 100 7.82 -1.38 6.15
N PHE A 101 9.09 -1.31 6.55
CA PHE A 101 9.77 -2.42 7.21
C PHE A 101 9.17 -2.72 8.59
N ALA A 102 8.83 -1.67 9.37
CA ALA A 102 8.19 -1.84 10.67
C ALA A 102 6.82 -2.52 10.57
N ASP A 103 6.00 -2.18 9.58
CA ASP A 103 4.67 -2.80 9.39
C ASP A 103 4.72 -4.23 8.84
N PHE A 104 5.60 -4.48 7.87
CA PHE A 104 5.54 -5.70 7.05
C PHE A 104 6.69 -6.67 7.33
N GLY A 105 7.75 -6.26 8.03
CA GLY A 105 8.95 -7.05 8.30
C GLY A 105 9.83 -7.33 7.07
N GLU A 106 9.32 -6.98 5.89
CA GLU A 106 9.99 -7.12 4.59
C GLU A 106 9.55 -5.97 3.68
N ILE A 107 10.46 -5.49 2.83
CA ILE A 107 10.20 -4.49 1.79
C ILE A 107 10.98 -4.82 0.52
N HIS A 108 10.43 -4.44 -0.63
CA HIS A 108 11.12 -4.51 -1.92
C HIS A 108 11.51 -3.12 -2.42
N LEU A 109 12.61 -3.04 -3.17
CA LEU A 109 13.08 -1.81 -3.78
C LEU A 109 13.39 -2.02 -5.25
N LEU A 110 12.96 -1.09 -6.10
CA LEU A 110 13.33 -1.04 -7.51
C LEU A 110 14.07 0.27 -7.81
N GLU A 111 15.32 0.13 -8.25
CA GLU A 111 16.19 1.24 -8.63
C GLU A 111 16.12 1.53 -10.12
N ASP A 112 16.33 0.51 -10.95
CA ASP A 112 16.29 0.63 -12.41
C ASP A 112 15.36 -0.44 -13.01
N PRO A 113 14.25 -0.05 -13.67
CA PRO A 113 13.36 -0.99 -14.33
C PRO A 113 14.00 -1.73 -15.52
N LYS A 114 15.18 -1.30 -16.01
CA LYS A 114 15.89 -1.93 -17.12
C LYS A 114 16.90 -2.98 -16.66
N ASP A 115 17.23 -3.02 -15.37
CA ASP A 115 18.24 -3.92 -14.81
C ASP A 115 17.65 -4.76 -13.66
N PRO A 116 17.41 -6.07 -13.88
CA PRO A 116 16.92 -6.97 -12.84
C PRO A 116 17.83 -7.08 -11.62
N SER A 117 19.13 -6.81 -11.76
CA SER A 117 20.08 -6.79 -10.63
C SER A 117 19.89 -5.58 -9.71
N LYS A 118 19.15 -4.57 -10.18
CA LYS A 118 18.84 -3.32 -9.47
C LYS A 118 17.51 -3.39 -8.73
N THR A 119 17.14 -4.58 -8.29
CA THR A 119 15.96 -4.83 -7.43
C THR A 119 16.40 -5.56 -6.17
N LEU A 120 16.04 -5.02 -5.01
CA LEU A 120 16.46 -5.53 -3.71
C LEU A 120 15.25 -5.95 -2.88
N THR A 121 15.49 -6.85 -1.94
CA THR A 121 14.59 -7.18 -0.84
C THR A 121 15.34 -6.98 0.46
N ILE A 122 14.73 -6.26 1.39
CA ILE A 122 15.22 -6.10 2.76
C ILE A 122 14.26 -6.83 3.66
N SER A 123 14.74 -7.82 4.41
CA SER A 123 13.95 -8.70 5.27
C SER A 123 14.74 -9.05 6.53
N LYS A 124 14.08 -9.70 7.50
CA LYS A 124 14.79 -10.42 8.57
C LYS A 124 15.21 -11.81 8.09
N ASP A 125 16.39 -12.26 8.50
CA ASP A 125 16.84 -13.64 8.31
C ASP A 125 16.34 -14.56 9.44
N ALA A 126 16.80 -15.82 9.45
CA ALA A 126 16.44 -16.80 10.47
C ALA A 126 16.91 -16.43 11.89
N ASN A 127 17.89 -15.53 12.03
CA ASN A 127 18.41 -15.04 13.30
C ASN A 127 17.82 -13.67 13.68
N GLU A 128 16.73 -13.27 13.03
CA GLU A 128 16.09 -11.96 13.15
C GLU A 128 16.99 -10.77 12.77
N GLN A 129 18.12 -11.02 12.10
CA GLN A 129 19.00 -9.99 11.60
C GLN A 129 18.48 -9.42 10.29
N VAL A 130 18.62 -8.11 10.13
CA VAL A 130 18.19 -7.41 8.93
C VAL A 130 19.22 -7.64 7.84
N VAL A 131 18.76 -8.18 6.71
CA VAL A 131 19.62 -8.48 5.57
C VAL A 131 19.04 -7.85 4.31
N THR A 132 19.94 -7.36 3.46
CA THR A 132 19.59 -6.94 2.09
C THR A 132 20.06 -8.02 1.12
N ARG A 133 19.17 -8.44 0.23
CA ARG A 133 19.47 -9.39 -0.84
C ARG A 133 18.92 -8.90 -2.17
N GLN A 134 19.44 -9.46 -3.27
CA GLN A 134 18.79 -9.29 -4.57
C GLN A 134 17.38 -9.89 -4.51
N ALA A 135 16.40 -9.17 -5.07
CA ALA A 135 15.03 -9.64 -5.12
C ALA A 135 14.87 -10.78 -6.14
N GLU A 136 13.86 -11.62 -5.92
CA GLU A 136 13.46 -12.61 -6.92
C GLU A 136 13.05 -11.93 -8.23
N ARG A 137 13.28 -12.60 -9.36
CA ARG A 137 12.93 -12.07 -10.68
C ARG A 137 11.44 -11.68 -10.80
N ALA A 138 10.55 -12.44 -10.18
CA ALA A 138 9.12 -12.14 -10.16
C ALA A 138 8.79 -10.78 -9.50
N VAL A 139 9.56 -10.36 -8.49
CA VAL A 139 9.41 -9.04 -7.86
C VAL A 139 9.83 -7.95 -8.84
N HIS A 140 10.94 -8.13 -9.55
CA HIS A 140 11.38 -7.18 -10.58
C HIS A 140 10.35 -7.04 -11.70
N ASP A 141 9.93 -8.16 -12.29
CA ASP A 141 8.97 -8.16 -13.40
C ASP A 141 7.65 -7.49 -12.99
N HIS A 142 7.16 -7.77 -11.78
CA HIS A 142 5.97 -7.13 -11.21
C HIS A 142 6.16 -5.62 -10.98
N ALA A 143 7.32 -5.22 -10.45
CA ALA A 143 7.65 -3.81 -10.21
C ALA A 143 7.77 -3.02 -11.54
N VAL A 144 8.31 -3.64 -12.59
CA VAL A 144 8.36 -3.07 -13.94
C VAL A 144 6.96 -2.90 -14.51
N GLN A 145 6.08 -3.90 -14.39
CA GLN A 145 4.68 -3.78 -14.82
C GLN A 145 3.97 -2.60 -14.13
N ILE A 146 4.17 -2.44 -12.81
CA ILE A 146 3.64 -1.31 -12.06
C ILE A 146 4.18 0.02 -12.64
N ARG A 147 5.49 0.12 -12.90
CA ARG A 147 6.09 1.33 -13.50
C ARG A 147 5.52 1.63 -14.87
N THR A 148 5.31 0.62 -15.72
CA THR A 148 4.67 0.80 -17.02
C THR A 148 3.25 1.34 -16.88
N VAL A 149 2.47 0.83 -15.92
CA VAL A 149 1.12 1.35 -15.65
C VAL A 149 1.16 2.79 -15.13
N GLN A 150 2.09 3.11 -14.22
CA GLN A 150 2.28 4.48 -13.72
C GLN A 150 2.59 5.46 -14.86
N GLN A 151 3.53 5.10 -15.73
CA GLN A 151 3.94 5.95 -16.86
C GLN A 151 2.78 6.16 -17.84
N LYS A 152 2.07 5.07 -18.19
CA LYS A 152 1.06 5.10 -19.25
C LYS A 152 -0.30 5.64 -18.79
N TYR A 153 -0.78 5.19 -17.62
CA TYR A 153 -2.13 5.45 -17.11
C TYR A 153 -2.14 6.34 -15.86
N GLY A 154 -0.98 6.57 -15.22
CA GLY A 154 -0.82 7.44 -14.05
C GLY A 154 -0.72 6.68 -12.73
N ASP A 155 -0.29 7.39 -11.69
CA ASP A 155 -0.10 6.84 -10.35
C ASP A 155 -1.40 6.28 -9.76
N LEU A 156 -2.53 6.96 -9.98
CA LEU A 156 -3.83 6.52 -9.52
C LEU A 156 -4.20 5.12 -10.05
N ALA A 157 -3.95 4.87 -11.34
CA ALA A 157 -4.21 3.57 -11.97
C ALA A 157 -3.33 2.47 -11.35
N ALA A 158 -2.05 2.74 -11.17
CA ALA A 158 -1.10 1.80 -10.59
C ALA A 158 -1.41 1.49 -9.12
N ILE A 159 -1.69 2.50 -8.30
CA ILE A 159 -2.07 2.33 -6.89
C ILE A 159 -3.40 1.59 -6.77
N THR A 160 -4.38 1.88 -7.63
CA THR A 160 -5.67 1.18 -7.58
C THR A 160 -5.51 -0.30 -7.98
N ALA A 161 -4.65 -0.62 -8.95
CA ALA A 161 -4.45 -1.97 -9.43
C ALA A 161 -3.59 -2.83 -8.50
N TYR A 162 -2.50 -2.24 -7.99
CA TYR A 162 -1.42 -2.97 -7.30
C TYR A 162 -1.22 -2.52 -5.86
N GLY A 163 -2.07 -1.62 -5.35
CA GLY A 163 -1.99 -1.11 -4.00
C GLY A 163 -2.65 -2.01 -2.96
N PHE A 164 -3.02 -1.39 -1.84
CA PHE A 164 -3.64 -2.09 -0.73
C PHE A 164 -4.89 -2.86 -1.17
N LYS A 165 -5.05 -4.10 -0.70
CA LYS A 165 -6.16 -4.98 -1.07
C LYS A 165 -7.53 -4.32 -0.78
N PHE A 166 -8.53 -4.71 -1.56
CA PHE A 166 -9.93 -4.32 -1.32
C PHE A 166 -10.63 -5.34 -0.46
N ASP A 167 -11.69 -4.89 0.21
CA ASP A 167 -12.50 -5.78 1.02
C ASP A 167 -13.27 -6.78 0.13
N PRO A 168 -13.43 -8.02 0.61
CA PRO A 168 -14.29 -8.99 -0.04
C PRO A 168 -15.73 -8.48 -0.04
N VAL A 169 -16.55 -9.01 -0.96
CA VAL A 169 -17.97 -8.65 -1.01
C VAL A 169 -18.63 -8.99 0.35
N PRO A 170 -19.26 -8.02 1.03
CA PRO A 170 -19.90 -8.28 2.32
C PRO A 170 -20.93 -9.40 2.17
N LYS A 171 -20.78 -10.48 2.94
CA LYS A 171 -21.74 -11.57 2.97
C LYS A 171 -22.97 -11.12 3.75
N LYS A 172 -23.92 -10.45 3.08
CA LYS A 172 -25.19 -10.07 3.73
C LYS A 172 -26.04 -11.33 3.91
N LYS A 173 -26.03 -11.89 5.12
CA LYS A 173 -26.94 -12.96 5.54
C LYS A 173 -28.31 -12.34 5.80
N TRP A 174 -29.13 -12.21 4.76
CA TRP A 174 -30.57 -12.08 4.94
C TRP A 174 -31.19 -13.48 4.89
N LEU A 175 -32.17 -13.73 5.74
CA LEU A 175 -32.55 -15.05 6.29
C LEU A 175 -32.69 -16.25 5.31
N LEU A 176 -32.75 -16.07 3.99
CA LEU A 176 -32.83 -17.18 3.03
C LEU A 176 -32.03 -17.00 1.73
N PHE A 177 -31.34 -15.86 1.49
CA PHE A 177 -30.60 -15.63 0.25
C PHE A 177 -29.34 -14.77 0.46
N THR A 178 -28.16 -15.35 0.17
CA THR A 178 -26.91 -14.58 0.04
C THR A 178 -26.86 -13.94 -1.36
N LYS A 179 -27.28 -12.69 -1.49
CA LYS A 179 -27.10 -11.93 -2.74
C LYS A 179 -25.64 -11.46 -2.84
N THR A 180 -24.78 -12.30 -3.42
CA THR A 180 -23.40 -11.89 -3.76
C THR A 180 -23.44 -11.07 -5.04
N ARG A 181 -22.77 -9.91 -5.08
CA ARG A 181 -22.58 -9.18 -6.33
C ARG A 181 -21.80 -10.08 -7.32
N PRO A 182 -22.23 -10.18 -8.59
CA PRO A 182 -21.46 -10.89 -9.61
C PRO A 182 -20.12 -10.18 -9.84
N VAL A 183 -19.12 -10.94 -10.32
CA VAL A 183 -17.86 -10.36 -10.77
C VAL A 183 -18.16 -9.65 -12.11
N PRO A 184 -17.75 -8.38 -12.29
CA PRO A 184 -17.97 -7.67 -13.56
C PRO A 184 -17.29 -8.39 -14.73
N GLU A 185 -17.98 -8.44 -15.88
CA GLU A 185 -17.38 -8.98 -17.10
C GLU A 185 -16.44 -7.95 -17.71
N TRP A 186 -15.43 -8.41 -18.45
CA TRP A 186 -14.46 -7.50 -19.08
C TRP A 186 -15.10 -6.54 -20.09
N GLU A 187 -16.22 -6.95 -20.69
CA GLU A 187 -17.01 -6.10 -21.59
C GLU A 187 -17.61 -4.89 -20.85
N ASP A 188 -18.07 -5.07 -19.60
CA ASP A 188 -18.56 -3.96 -18.77
C ASP A 188 -17.42 -2.98 -18.45
N VAL A 189 -16.22 -3.51 -18.16
CA VAL A 189 -15.04 -2.69 -17.89
C VAL A 189 -14.59 -1.93 -19.14
N ARG A 190 -14.59 -2.60 -20.30
CA ARG A 190 -14.26 -2.00 -21.61
C ARG A 190 -15.20 -0.84 -21.93
N ASN A 191 -16.50 -1.01 -21.70
CA ASN A 191 -17.52 0.00 -22.03
C ASN A 191 -17.70 1.08 -20.94
N ALA A 192 -16.98 0.97 -19.82
CA ALA A 192 -17.03 1.96 -18.75
C ALA A 192 -16.60 3.37 -19.21
N VAL A 193 -16.98 4.42 -18.47
CA VAL A 193 -16.36 5.74 -18.66
C VAL A 193 -15.04 5.78 -17.89
N PRO A 194 -13.90 6.12 -18.53
CA PRO A 194 -12.62 6.27 -17.81
C PRO A 194 -12.72 7.28 -16.67
N VAL A 195 -12.04 6.99 -15.56
CA VAL A 195 -11.93 7.97 -14.46
C VAL A 195 -10.82 8.99 -14.75
N PRO A 196 -10.97 10.25 -14.29
CA PRO A 196 -9.90 11.24 -14.32
C PRO A 196 -8.64 10.75 -13.60
N ARG A 197 -7.46 11.10 -14.14
CA ARG A 197 -6.16 10.68 -13.58
C ARG A 197 -5.81 11.40 -12.26
N ASP A 198 -6.41 12.56 -12.03
CA ASP A 198 -6.22 13.44 -10.88
C ASP A 198 -7.30 13.25 -9.79
N MET A 199 -8.20 12.27 -9.97
CA MET A 199 -9.17 11.90 -8.95
C MET A 199 -8.46 11.49 -7.64
N PRO A 200 -8.93 11.94 -6.46
CA PRO A 200 -8.40 11.48 -5.18
C PRO A 200 -8.45 9.95 -5.05
N ILE A 201 -7.42 9.36 -4.44
CA ILE A 201 -7.33 7.90 -4.30
C ILE A 201 -8.51 7.34 -3.49
N GLU A 202 -9.01 8.10 -2.52
CA GLU A 202 -10.19 7.75 -1.74
C GLU A 202 -11.44 7.61 -2.61
N ASP A 203 -11.63 8.53 -3.56
CA ASP A 203 -12.79 8.53 -4.46
C ASP A 203 -12.69 7.37 -5.47
N ALA A 204 -11.49 7.10 -6.00
CA ALA A 204 -11.25 5.95 -6.85
C ALA A 204 -11.53 4.64 -6.11
N ARG A 205 -11.09 4.52 -4.85
CA ARG A 205 -11.37 3.34 -4.01
C ARG A 205 -12.85 3.20 -3.69
N ALA A 206 -13.53 4.27 -3.30
CA ALA A 206 -14.97 4.23 -3.05
C ALA A 206 -15.74 3.79 -4.31
N ARG A 207 -15.31 4.28 -5.49
CA ARG A 207 -15.93 3.94 -6.77
C ARG A 207 -15.71 2.48 -7.16
N ILE A 208 -14.49 1.95 -7.02
CA ILE A 208 -14.23 0.53 -7.32
C ILE A 208 -14.89 -0.39 -6.28
N ASP A 209 -15.03 0.01 -5.02
CA ASP A 209 -15.80 -0.76 -4.03
C ASP A 209 -17.30 -0.80 -4.37
N ALA A 210 -17.84 0.31 -4.88
CA ALA A 210 -19.23 0.39 -5.31
C ALA A 210 -19.50 -0.42 -6.59
N GLN A 211 -18.68 -0.21 -7.63
CA GLN A 211 -18.90 -0.74 -8.98
C GLN A 211 -18.20 -2.09 -9.23
N ARG A 212 -17.20 -2.43 -8.42
CA ARG A 212 -16.30 -3.59 -8.57
C ARG A 212 -15.43 -3.56 -9.81
N PHE A 213 -15.39 -2.45 -10.54
CA PHE A 213 -14.45 -2.22 -11.63
C PHE A 213 -14.18 -0.72 -11.83
N LEU A 214 -13.08 -0.41 -12.52
CA LEU A 214 -12.71 0.93 -12.99
C LEU A 214 -11.97 0.82 -14.33
N LYS A 215 -11.99 1.91 -15.10
CA LYS A 215 -11.18 2.07 -16.31
C LYS A 215 -10.41 3.37 -16.25
N PHE A 216 -9.18 3.36 -16.74
CA PHE A 216 -8.32 4.52 -16.94
C PHE A 216 -7.97 4.64 -18.42
N SER A 217 -7.80 5.86 -18.92
CA SER A 217 -7.28 6.10 -20.27
C SER A 217 -5.79 6.42 -20.22
N ALA A 218 -5.05 6.01 -21.24
CA ALA A 218 -3.66 6.41 -21.43
C ALA A 218 -3.55 7.91 -21.73
N SER A 219 -2.35 8.48 -21.56
CA SER A 219 -2.08 9.89 -21.87
C SER A 219 -2.10 10.22 -23.36
N ASP A 220 -1.76 9.25 -24.21
CA ASP A 220 -1.12 9.50 -25.50
C ASP A 220 -1.70 8.71 -26.67
N ASP A 221 -2.05 7.43 -26.47
CA ASP A 221 -2.40 6.52 -27.57
C ASP A 221 -3.88 6.10 -27.61
N GLY A 222 -4.71 6.62 -26.70
CA GLY A 222 -6.12 6.24 -26.59
C GLY A 222 -6.36 4.81 -26.08
N SER A 223 -5.31 4.08 -25.70
CA SER A 223 -5.47 2.80 -25.01
C SER A 223 -6.08 2.99 -23.63
N ALA A 224 -6.62 1.92 -23.08
CA ALA A 224 -7.23 1.95 -21.75
C ALA A 224 -6.73 0.81 -20.86
N PHE A 225 -6.90 1.00 -19.56
CA PHE A 225 -6.50 0.06 -18.52
C PHE A 225 -7.69 -0.19 -17.61
N GLY A 226 -8.18 -1.43 -17.62
CA GLY A 226 -9.28 -1.88 -16.81
C GLY A 226 -8.81 -2.57 -15.55
N ILE A 227 -9.53 -2.35 -14.45
CA ILE A 227 -9.38 -3.07 -13.19
C ILE A 227 -10.75 -3.64 -12.84
N ARG A 228 -10.82 -4.90 -12.44
CA ARG A 228 -12.02 -5.48 -11.81
C ARG A 228 -11.68 -6.22 -10.53
N LEU A 229 -12.63 -6.25 -9.60
CA LEU A 229 -12.50 -6.93 -8.32
C LEU A 229 -13.23 -8.25 -8.35
N LEU A 230 -12.53 -9.32 -7.94
CA LEU A 230 -13.11 -10.61 -7.65
C LEU A 230 -13.93 -10.57 -6.34
N LYS A 231 -14.63 -11.67 -6.04
CA LYS A 231 -15.49 -11.78 -4.84
C LYS A 231 -14.71 -11.65 -3.53
N ASP A 232 -13.45 -12.09 -3.53
CA ASP A 232 -12.52 -12.07 -2.40
C ASP A 232 -11.77 -10.73 -2.25
N GLY A 233 -12.01 -9.75 -3.13
CA GLY A 233 -11.31 -8.46 -3.14
C GLY A 233 -10.03 -8.45 -3.97
N THR A 234 -9.64 -9.57 -4.58
CA THR A 234 -8.49 -9.65 -5.47
C THR A 234 -8.73 -8.80 -6.73
N GLN A 235 -7.74 -7.97 -7.08
CA GLN A 235 -7.74 -7.18 -8.30
C GLN A 235 -7.31 -8.02 -9.50
N GLN A 236 -8.01 -7.89 -10.62
CA GLN A 236 -7.56 -8.32 -11.94
C GLN A 236 -7.45 -7.11 -12.85
N VAL A 237 -6.48 -7.13 -13.77
CA VAL A 237 -6.19 -6.02 -14.68
C VAL A 237 -6.21 -6.48 -16.14
N GLN A 238 -6.60 -5.58 -17.04
CA GLN A 238 -6.54 -5.81 -18.48
C GLN A 238 -6.18 -4.53 -19.23
N HIS A 239 -5.31 -4.66 -20.23
CA HIS A 239 -5.02 -3.60 -21.19
C HIS A 239 -5.97 -3.71 -22.38
N PHE A 240 -6.59 -2.61 -22.75
CA PHE A 240 -7.41 -2.48 -23.95
C PHE A 240 -6.63 -1.67 -24.98
N ALA A 241 -6.45 -2.24 -26.17
CA ALA A 241 -5.85 -1.52 -27.29
C ALA A 241 -6.75 -0.34 -27.70
N SER A 242 -6.14 0.69 -28.29
CA SER A 242 -6.87 1.82 -28.84
C SER A 242 -7.82 1.35 -29.94
N GLU A 243 -9.10 1.73 -29.84
CA GLU A 243 -10.10 1.51 -30.87
C GLU A 243 -10.14 2.68 -31.88
N LEU A 244 -9.05 3.47 -31.99
CA LEU A 244 -8.92 4.45 -33.06
C LEU A 244 -9.18 3.74 -34.39
N ALA A 245 -10.36 4.04 -34.96
CA ALA A 245 -10.81 3.45 -36.20
C ALA A 245 -9.67 3.56 -37.22
N VAL A 246 -9.24 2.41 -37.76
CA VAL A 246 -8.42 2.40 -38.95
C VAL A 246 -9.24 3.11 -40.01
N PHE A 247 -8.95 4.39 -40.25
CA PHE A 247 -9.46 5.11 -41.39
C PHE A 247 -8.91 4.37 -42.62
N LEU A 248 -9.73 3.51 -43.22
CA LEU A 248 -9.46 2.95 -44.53
C LEU A 248 -9.84 4.06 -45.52
N PRO A 249 -8.88 4.72 -46.20
CA PRO A 249 -9.23 5.61 -47.29
C PRO A 249 -9.93 4.77 -48.38
N HIS A 250 -11.13 5.20 -48.75
CA HIS A 250 -11.82 4.75 -49.96
C HIS A 250 -11.15 5.33 -51.20
#